data_AF-A0A7R9UH77-F1
#
_entry.id   AF-A0A7R9UH77-F1
#
_cell.length_a   1.000
_cell.length_b   1.000
_cell.length_c   1.000
_cell.angle_alpha   90.00
_cell.angle_beta   90.00
_cell.angle_gamma   90.00
#
_symmetry.space_group_name_H-M   'P 1'
#
loop_
_entity.id
_entity.type
_entity.pdbx_description
1 polymer ?
#
loop_
_entity_poly.entity_id
_entity_poly.type
_entity_poly.pdbx_seq_one_letter_code
_entity_poly.pdbx_strand_id
1 'polypeptide(L)'
;LDMHTPPPVAQALGPRGLPDTDLKNEVICTSQEVHTQPLEVFFAAARPHQIHVPLFQRRFCWGREQVVKLETDVQTAASSGSTLHVGRVLTFIGPNDPRTLICDGQQRLVTLSLFLAAVRDVALSSAVDLPALADEIDGVLFLDGGTRAKTALVPTHEDRAPFYAALARPGDAPRAAVAPSAA
;
A
#
# COMPACT_ATOMS: atom_id res chain seq x y z
N LEU A 1 78.73 -9.78 -14.43
CA LEU A 1 78.33 -8.69 -15.34
C LEU A 1 76.93 -9.04 -15.82
N ASP A 2 75.97 -8.87 -14.91
CA ASP A 2 74.59 -9.31 -15.10
C ASP A 2 73.81 -8.25 -15.88
N MET A 3 73.23 -8.70 -16.99
CA MET A 3 72.35 -7.93 -17.86
C MET A 3 70.96 -7.86 -17.21
N HIS A 4 70.61 -6.68 -16.69
CA HIS A 4 69.28 -6.41 -16.12
C HIS A 4 68.34 -5.92 -17.23
N THR A 5 67.43 -6.78 -17.69
CA THR A 5 66.30 -6.39 -18.55
C THR A 5 65.14 -5.88 -17.69
N PRO A 6 64.49 -4.77 -18.06
CA PRO A 6 63.34 -4.25 -17.33
C PRO A 6 62.07 -5.10 -17.56
N PRO A 7 61.13 -5.14 -16.60
CA PRO A 7 59.89 -5.89 -16.73
C PRO A 7 58.94 -5.23 -17.77
N PRO A 8 58.01 -6.01 -18.37
CA PRO A 8 57.10 -5.50 -19.38
C PRO A 8 56.10 -4.51 -18.77
N VAL A 9 55.95 -3.37 -19.44
CA VAL A 9 54.95 -2.34 -19.15
C VAL A 9 53.56 -2.97 -19.27
N ALA A 10 52.80 -2.95 -18.17
CA ALA A 10 51.40 -3.33 -18.17
C ALA A 10 50.65 -2.46 -19.19
N GLN A 11 50.17 -3.08 -20.27
CA GLN A 11 49.28 -2.43 -21.22
C GLN A 11 48.09 -1.85 -20.46
N ALA A 12 47.89 -0.54 -20.62
CA ALA A 12 46.72 0.16 -20.17
C ALA A 12 45.47 -0.56 -20.68
N LEU A 13 44.69 -1.09 -19.75
CA LEU A 13 43.32 -1.50 -20.00
C LEU A 13 42.61 -0.29 -20.62
N GLY A 14 42.20 -0.43 -21.89
CA GLY A 14 41.33 0.53 -22.56
C GLY A 14 40.07 0.79 -21.74
N PRO A 15 39.29 1.85 -22.06
CA PRO A 15 38.09 2.16 -21.31
C PRO A 15 37.22 0.91 -21.28
N ARG A 16 36.99 0.36 -20.08
CA ARG A 16 36.00 -0.70 -19.88
C ARG A 16 34.71 -0.11 -20.42
N GLY A 17 34.27 -0.58 -21.59
CA GLY A 17 32.94 -0.31 -22.06
C GLY A 17 32.00 -0.71 -20.94
N LEU A 18 31.32 0.28 -20.35
CA LEU A 18 30.06 -0.01 -19.70
C LEU A 18 29.25 -0.80 -20.73
N PRO A 19 28.60 -1.91 -20.36
CA PRO A 19 27.57 -2.44 -21.24
C PRO A 19 26.60 -1.28 -21.48
N ASP A 20 26.45 -0.95 -22.75
CA ASP A 20 25.50 0.04 -23.25
C ASP A 20 24.11 -0.51 -22.89
N THR A 21 23.67 -0.23 -21.66
CA THR A 21 22.30 -0.50 -21.22
C THR A 21 21.46 0.53 -21.93
N ASP A 22 21.16 0.19 -23.16
CA ASP A 22 20.08 0.67 -23.98
C ASP A 22 18.79 0.43 -23.17
N LEU A 23 18.56 1.27 -22.16
CA LEU A 23 17.31 1.44 -21.42
C LEU A 23 16.31 2.07 -22.39
N LYS A 24 16.06 1.38 -23.50
CA LYS A 24 15.05 1.67 -24.50
C LYS A 24 13.71 1.51 -23.83
N ASN A 25 13.18 2.60 -23.27
CA ASN A 25 11.77 2.81 -22.96
C ASN A 25 11.01 1.52 -22.60
N GLU A 26 11.57 0.71 -21.70
CA GLU A 26 10.94 -0.55 -21.36
C GLU A 26 9.74 -0.16 -20.53
N VAL A 27 8.54 -0.49 -21.01
CA VAL A 27 7.31 -0.09 -20.35
C VAL A 27 7.26 -0.84 -19.02
N ILE A 28 7.73 -0.19 -17.96
CA ILE A 28 7.91 -0.76 -16.61
C ILE A 28 6.57 -1.21 -16.01
N CYS A 29 5.46 -0.66 -16.51
CA CYS A 29 4.13 -1.03 -16.06
C CYS A 29 3.17 -1.03 -17.26
N THR A 30 2.91 -2.22 -17.82
CA THR A 30 1.77 -2.43 -18.72
C THR A 30 0.60 -2.97 -17.89
N SER A 31 -0.58 -2.36 -18.02
CA SER A 31 -1.80 -2.88 -17.40
C SER A 31 -2.22 -4.15 -18.16
N GLN A 32 -1.79 -5.32 -17.70
CA GLN A 32 -2.10 -6.58 -18.38
C GLN A 32 -3.52 -7.07 -18.05
N GLU A 33 -4.05 -6.74 -16.87
CA GLU A 33 -5.37 -7.19 -16.43
C GLU A 33 -6.14 -6.09 -15.69
N VAL A 34 -7.43 -5.93 -16.02
CA VAL A 34 -8.33 -4.97 -15.38
C VAL A 34 -9.51 -5.73 -14.81
N HIS A 35 -9.60 -5.76 -13.48
CA HIS A 35 -10.68 -6.41 -12.75
C HIS A 35 -11.52 -5.38 -12.02
N THR A 36 -12.84 -5.46 -12.16
CA THR A 36 -13.79 -4.76 -11.30
C THR A 36 -14.22 -5.73 -10.20
N GLN A 37 -13.90 -5.40 -8.95
CA GLN A 37 -14.20 -6.26 -7.81
C GLN A 37 -14.67 -5.43 -6.62
N PRO A 38 -15.53 -5.98 -5.74
CA PRO A 38 -15.90 -5.35 -4.48
C PRO A 38 -14.68 -5.10 -3.60
N LEU A 39 -14.81 -4.12 -2.71
CA LEU A 39 -13.71 -3.72 -1.83
C LEU A 39 -13.28 -4.86 -0.89
N GLU A 40 -14.25 -5.61 -0.36
CA GLU A 40 -13.99 -6.77 0.48
C GLU A 40 -13.15 -7.83 -0.24
N VAL A 41 -13.42 -8.09 -1.52
CA VAL A 41 -12.71 -9.07 -2.34
C VAL A 41 -11.29 -8.60 -2.63
N PHE A 42 -11.12 -7.30 -2.93
CA PHE A 42 -9.81 -6.71 -3.14
C PHE A 42 -8.91 -6.83 -1.90
N PHE A 43 -9.42 -6.48 -0.72
CA PHE A 43 -8.64 -6.62 0.52
C PHE A 43 -8.46 -8.09 0.93
N ALA A 44 -9.45 -8.96 0.68
CA ALA A 44 -9.35 -10.38 0.94
C ALA A 44 -8.29 -11.06 0.06
N ALA A 45 -8.20 -10.69 -1.22
CA ALA A 45 -7.16 -11.18 -2.12
C ALA A 45 -5.74 -10.83 -1.64
N ALA A 46 -5.60 -9.72 -0.90
CA ALA A 46 -4.34 -9.31 -0.32
C ALA A 46 -4.03 -9.92 1.07
N ARG A 47 -4.95 -10.71 1.66
CA ARG A 47 -4.73 -11.35 2.98
C ARG A 47 -3.42 -12.13 3.10
N PRO A 48 -2.96 -12.88 2.07
CA PRO A 48 -1.76 -13.69 2.22
C PRO A 48 -0.47 -12.87 2.39
N HIS A 49 -0.39 -11.67 1.79
CA HIS A 49 0.89 -10.97 1.64
C HIS A 49 0.87 -9.45 1.89
N GLN A 50 -0.24 -8.87 2.37
CA GLN A 50 -0.44 -7.43 2.57
C GLN A 50 -0.31 -6.59 1.29
N ILE A 51 -0.94 -5.42 1.32
CA ILE A 51 -0.81 -4.41 0.29
C ILE A 51 0.20 -3.37 0.76
N HIS A 52 1.27 -3.17 0.01
CA HIS A 52 2.34 -2.25 0.34
C HIS A 52 2.36 -1.04 -0.60
N VAL A 53 2.51 0.14 -0.02
CA VAL A 53 2.85 1.34 -0.75
C VAL A 53 4.39 1.43 -0.86
N PRO A 54 4.97 1.45 -2.08
CA PRO A 54 6.42 1.55 -2.27
C PRO A 54 7.03 2.84 -1.72
N LEU A 55 8.32 2.81 -1.38
CA LEU A 55 9.04 3.95 -0.79
C LEU A 55 9.14 5.17 -1.70
N PHE A 56 9.15 4.97 -3.03
CA PHE A 56 9.22 6.05 -4.01
C PHE A 56 7.87 6.76 -4.23
N GLN A 57 6.79 6.31 -3.58
CA GLN A 57 5.49 6.95 -3.68
C GLN A 57 5.42 8.21 -2.83
N ARG A 58 4.55 9.14 -3.24
CA ARG A 58 4.32 10.39 -2.53
C ARG A 58 3.66 10.14 -1.18
N ARG A 59 3.98 10.97 -0.20
CA ARG A 59 3.30 10.99 1.10
C ARG A 59 1.80 11.22 0.98
N PHE A 60 1.06 10.78 1.98
CA PHE A 60 -0.35 11.10 2.12
C PHE A 60 -0.56 12.61 2.22
N CYS A 61 -1.40 13.17 1.35
CA CYS A 61 -1.67 14.61 1.29
C CYS A 61 -3.15 14.96 1.08
N TRP A 62 -4.02 13.96 1.01
CA TRP A 62 -5.46 14.21 0.94
C TRP A 62 -5.96 14.83 2.24
N GLY A 63 -6.72 15.91 2.09
CA GLY A 63 -7.28 16.67 3.19
C GLY A 63 -8.80 16.63 3.19
N ARG A 64 -9.40 17.63 3.83
CA ARG A 64 -10.84 17.70 4.05
C ARG A 64 -11.67 17.62 2.77
N GLU A 65 -11.25 18.29 1.71
CA GLU A 65 -12.00 18.32 0.45
C GLU A 65 -12.20 16.93 -0.14
N GLN A 66 -11.14 16.10 -0.15
CA GLN A 66 -11.20 14.75 -0.69
C GLN A 66 -12.05 13.83 0.20
N VAL A 67 -11.98 14.01 1.53
CA VAL A 67 -12.81 13.27 2.49
C VAL A 67 -14.28 13.62 2.33
N VAL A 68 -14.64 14.91 2.23
CA VAL A 68 -16.01 15.36 2.02
C VAL A 68 -16.57 14.86 0.69
N LYS A 69 -15.74 14.82 -0.34
CA LYS A 69 -16.15 14.26 -1.63
C LYS A 69 -16.45 12.76 -1.50
N LEU A 70 -15.57 11.99 -0.87
CA LEU A 70 -15.79 10.56 -0.63
C LEU A 70 -17.09 10.32 0.17
N GLU A 71 -17.32 11.10 1.22
CA GLU A 71 -18.54 11.04 2.02
C GLU A 71 -19.79 11.32 1.17
N THR A 72 -19.78 12.40 0.38
CA THR A 72 -20.88 12.75 -0.54
C THR A 72 -21.15 11.63 -1.54
N ASP A 73 -20.10 11.06 -2.12
CA ASP A 73 -20.22 9.98 -3.11
C ASP A 73 -20.85 8.72 -2.46
N VAL A 74 -20.45 8.37 -1.23
CA VAL A 74 -21.03 7.26 -0.45
C VAL A 74 -22.51 7.51 -0.14
N GLN A 75 -22.86 8.71 0.34
CA GLN A 75 -24.24 9.06 0.68
C GLN A 75 -25.15 9.04 -0.55
N THR A 76 -24.64 9.54 -1.68
CA THR A 76 -25.36 9.53 -2.96
C THR A 76 -25.64 8.10 -3.41
N ALA A 77 -24.61 7.25 -3.41
CA ALA A 77 -24.72 5.84 -3.79
C ALA A 77 -25.69 5.06 -2.89
N ALA A 78 -25.65 5.31 -1.58
CA ALA A 78 -26.56 4.70 -0.62
C ALA A 78 -28.02 5.12 -0.86
N SER A 79 -28.25 6.40 -1.18
CA SER A 79 -29.61 6.95 -1.39
C SER A 79 -30.23 6.50 -2.72
N SER A 80 -29.41 6.31 -3.76
CA SER A 80 -29.87 5.83 -5.07
C SER A 80 -29.93 4.30 -5.18
N GLY A 81 -29.38 3.57 -4.19
CA GLY A 81 -29.19 2.12 -4.26
C GLY A 81 -28.18 1.68 -5.34
N SER A 82 -27.32 2.59 -5.80
CA SER A 82 -26.31 2.31 -6.81
C SER A 82 -24.97 1.91 -6.20
N THR A 83 -24.17 1.13 -6.93
CA THR A 83 -22.80 0.78 -6.51
C THR A 83 -21.88 2.01 -6.57
N LEU A 84 -21.20 2.32 -5.47
CA LEU A 84 -20.14 3.33 -5.46
C LEU A 84 -18.88 2.80 -6.16
N HIS A 85 -18.38 3.55 -7.14
CA HIS A 85 -17.10 3.28 -7.78
C HIS A 85 -15.99 4.19 -7.21
N VAL A 86 -15.14 3.64 -6.34
CA VAL A 86 -14.00 4.37 -5.70
C VAL A 86 -12.84 4.63 -6.70
N GLY A 87 -12.98 4.16 -7.93
CA GLY A 87 -12.02 4.32 -9.02
C GLY A 87 -11.00 3.20 -9.12
N ARG A 88 -10.06 3.34 -10.06
CA ARG A 88 -9.08 2.30 -10.42
C ARG A 88 -7.86 2.31 -9.49
N VAL A 89 -7.43 1.17 -8.99
CA VAL A 89 -6.15 1.02 -8.28
C VAL A 89 -5.20 0.25 -9.19
N LEU A 90 -3.96 0.73 -9.33
CA LEU A 90 -2.93 0.01 -10.06
C LEU A 90 -2.04 -0.73 -9.06
N THR A 91 -1.99 -2.05 -9.22
CA THR A 91 -1.17 -2.92 -8.39
C THR A 91 -0.12 -3.64 -9.23
N PHE A 92 0.95 -4.08 -8.57
CA PHE A 92 2.02 -4.87 -9.14
C PHE A 92 2.42 -5.96 -8.15
N ILE A 93 2.55 -7.19 -8.62
CA ILE A 93 3.09 -8.32 -7.85
C ILE A 93 4.36 -8.74 -8.58
N GLY A 94 5.49 -8.74 -7.86
CA GLY A 94 6.78 -9.08 -8.44
C GLY A 94 6.94 -10.60 -8.58
N PRO A 95 7.77 -11.09 -9.52
CA PRO A 95 8.00 -12.52 -9.70
C PRO A 95 8.59 -13.22 -8.47
N ASN A 96 9.32 -12.49 -7.63
CA ASN A 96 9.95 -12.99 -6.40
C ASN A 96 9.45 -12.29 -5.12
N ASP A 97 8.45 -11.41 -5.25
CA ASP A 97 7.87 -10.70 -4.11
C ASP A 97 6.37 -10.97 -4.09
N PRO A 98 5.88 -11.77 -3.13
CA PRO A 98 4.47 -12.14 -3.08
C PRO A 98 3.58 -10.99 -2.59
N ARG A 99 4.16 -9.87 -2.14
CA ARG A 99 3.43 -8.68 -1.71
C ARG A 99 2.79 -7.97 -2.90
N THR A 100 1.61 -7.41 -2.67
CA THR A 100 0.95 -6.54 -3.64
C THR A 100 1.45 -5.12 -3.46
N LEU A 101 2.18 -4.59 -4.44
CA LEU A 101 2.64 -3.21 -4.44
C LEU A 101 1.60 -2.29 -5.09
N ILE A 102 1.31 -1.14 -4.49
CA ILE A 102 0.45 -0.11 -5.10
C ILE A 102 1.30 0.84 -5.94
N CYS A 103 1.04 0.88 -7.25
CA CYS A 103 1.66 1.82 -8.17
C CYS A 103 0.84 3.12 -8.31
N ASP A 104 -0.48 3.03 -8.22
CA ASP A 104 -1.39 4.19 -8.22
C ASP A 104 -2.67 3.88 -7.43
N GLY A 105 -3.30 4.91 -6.86
CA GLY A 105 -4.49 4.79 -6.01
C GLY A 105 -4.19 4.71 -4.51
N GLN A 106 -2.93 4.88 -4.11
CA GLN A 106 -2.52 4.85 -2.70
C GLN A 106 -3.33 5.81 -1.80
N GLN A 107 -3.52 7.06 -2.21
CA GLN A 107 -4.24 8.07 -1.43
C GLN A 107 -5.71 7.68 -1.23
N ARG A 108 -6.32 7.09 -2.26
CA ARG A 108 -7.70 6.61 -2.21
C ARG A 108 -7.84 5.46 -1.23
N LEU A 109 -6.95 4.46 -1.31
CA LEU A 109 -6.98 3.33 -0.40
C LEU A 109 -6.73 3.74 1.05
N VAL A 110 -5.75 4.62 1.30
CA VAL A 110 -5.51 5.16 2.65
C VAL A 110 -6.74 5.88 3.18
N THR A 111 -7.33 6.78 2.39
CA THR A 111 -8.51 7.54 2.81
C THR A 111 -9.71 6.64 3.07
N LEU A 112 -9.93 5.64 2.23
CA LEU A 112 -11.00 4.67 2.39
C LEU A 112 -10.81 3.81 3.64
N SER A 113 -9.59 3.35 3.92
CA SER A 113 -9.27 2.63 5.16
C SER A 113 -9.54 3.48 6.40
N LEU A 114 -9.17 4.77 6.38
CA LEU A 114 -9.46 5.70 7.47
C LEU A 114 -10.96 5.96 7.62
N PHE A 115 -11.68 6.10 6.51
CA PHE A 115 -13.13 6.26 6.51
C PHE A 115 -13.83 5.04 7.12
N LEU A 116 -13.45 3.83 6.72
CA LEU A 116 -13.96 2.59 7.30
C LEU A 116 -13.67 2.49 8.80
N ALA A 117 -12.46 2.88 9.25
CA ALA A 117 -12.12 2.92 10.66
C ALA A 117 -13.05 3.86 11.45
N ALA A 118 -13.35 5.04 10.90
CA ALA A 118 -14.28 5.97 11.51
C ALA A 118 -15.72 5.41 11.56
N VAL A 119 -16.19 4.76 10.49
CA VAL A 119 -17.51 4.10 10.46
C VAL A 119 -17.58 3.00 11.52
N ARG A 120 -16.53 2.19 11.66
CA ARG A 120 -16.41 1.18 12.72
C ARG A 120 -16.52 1.80 14.11
N ASP A 121 -15.80 2.88 14.37
CA ASP A 121 -15.81 3.53 15.69
C ASP A 121 -17.20 4.12 16.01
N VAL A 122 -17.89 4.66 15.01
CA VAL A 122 -19.29 5.10 15.14
C VAL A 122 -20.22 3.92 15.38
N ALA A 123 -20.04 2.80 14.66
CA ALA A 123 -20.84 1.59 14.83
C ALA A 123 -20.72 1.00 16.25
N LEU A 124 -19.55 1.11 16.89
CA LEU A 124 -19.31 0.68 18.27
C LEU A 124 -19.73 1.71 19.32
N SER A 125 -20.09 2.93 18.91
CA SER A 125 -20.55 3.95 19.83
C SER A 125 -21.91 3.54 20.43
N SER A 126 -22.16 3.93 21.68
CA SER A 126 -23.42 3.64 22.38
C SER A 126 -24.66 4.25 21.71
N ALA A 127 -24.48 5.16 20.75
CA ALA A 127 -25.57 5.75 19.99
C ALA A 127 -26.10 4.83 18.87
N VAL A 128 -25.25 3.96 18.33
CA VAL A 128 -25.57 3.12 17.16
C VAL A 128 -25.62 1.64 17.54
N ASP A 129 -24.63 1.17 18.31
CA ASP A 129 -24.55 -0.21 18.85
C ASP A 129 -24.74 -1.31 17.78
N LEU A 130 -23.92 -1.27 16.73
CA LEU A 130 -23.86 -2.25 15.64
C LEU A 130 -22.52 -3.02 15.64
N PRO A 131 -22.29 -3.91 16.62
CA PRO A 131 -21.02 -4.64 16.74
C PRO A 131 -20.73 -5.56 15.54
N ALA A 132 -21.76 -6.14 14.93
CA ALA A 132 -21.59 -7.01 13.75
C ALA A 132 -20.98 -6.26 12.56
N LEU A 133 -21.39 -5.01 12.32
CA LEU A 133 -20.82 -4.16 11.28
C LEU A 133 -19.36 -3.80 11.59
N ALA A 134 -19.06 -3.54 12.86
CA ALA A 134 -17.70 -3.24 13.28
C ALA A 134 -16.75 -4.42 13.07
N ASP A 135 -17.22 -5.65 13.32
CA ASP A 135 -16.46 -6.88 13.09
C ASP A 135 -16.25 -7.14 11.58
N GLU A 136 -17.27 -6.88 10.76
CA GLU A 136 -17.15 -6.96 9.30
C GLU A 136 -16.09 -5.97 8.78
N ILE A 137 -16.12 -4.72 9.24
CA ILE A 137 -15.13 -3.71 8.88
C ILE A 137 -13.73 -4.11 9.35
N ASP A 138 -13.58 -4.61 10.58
CA ASP A 138 -12.30 -5.10 11.07
C ASP A 138 -11.79 -6.27 10.22
N GLY A 139 -12.66 -7.16 9.73
CA GLY A 139 -12.30 -8.24 8.81
C GLY A 139 -11.81 -7.78 7.43
N VAL A 140 -12.14 -6.55 7.03
CA VAL A 140 -11.62 -5.89 5.82
C VAL A 140 -10.29 -5.19 6.12
N LEU A 141 -10.20 -4.47 7.24
CA LEU A 141 -9.02 -3.66 7.60
C LEU A 141 -7.85 -4.49 8.11
N PHE A 142 -8.12 -5.62 8.77
CA PHE A 142 -7.13 -6.47 9.42
C PHE A 142 -7.15 -7.89 8.85
N LEU A 143 -5.96 -8.44 8.65
CA LEU A 143 -5.76 -9.74 7.98
C LEU A 143 -5.72 -10.91 8.96
N ASP A 144 -5.66 -10.62 10.25
CA ASP A 144 -5.40 -11.58 11.32
C ASP A 144 -6.64 -11.91 12.15
N GLY A 145 -7.82 -11.83 11.52
CA GLY A 145 -9.08 -12.20 12.14
C GLY A 145 -9.45 -11.35 13.36
N GLY A 146 -8.98 -10.11 13.43
CA GLY A 146 -9.32 -9.16 14.50
C GLY A 146 -8.28 -9.03 15.62
N THR A 147 -7.12 -9.69 15.51
CA THR A 147 -5.99 -9.45 16.44
C THR A 147 -5.27 -8.12 16.18
N ARG A 148 -5.55 -7.47 15.04
CA ARG A 148 -5.09 -6.12 14.64
C ARG A 148 -3.57 -5.92 14.56
N ALA A 149 -2.80 -7.00 14.67
CA ALA A 149 -1.37 -7.05 14.44
C ALA A 149 -1.00 -6.80 12.96
N LYS A 150 -1.82 -7.26 12.00
CA LYS A 150 -1.58 -7.11 10.56
C LYS A 150 -2.73 -6.39 9.86
N THR A 151 -2.43 -5.21 9.31
CA THR A 151 -3.37 -4.44 8.49
C THR A 151 -3.30 -4.88 7.03
N ALA A 152 -4.42 -4.79 6.33
CA ALA A 152 -4.48 -5.11 4.90
C ALA A 152 -3.63 -4.15 4.06
N LEU A 153 -3.57 -2.88 4.46
CA LEU A 153 -2.77 -1.83 3.83
C LEU A 153 -1.58 -1.42 4.71
N VAL A 154 -0.43 -1.24 4.09
CA VAL A 154 0.81 -0.71 4.67
C VAL A 154 1.22 0.55 3.89
N PRO A 155 0.95 1.75 4.44
CA PRO A 155 1.35 3.01 3.79
C PRO A 155 2.87 3.20 3.71
N THR A 156 3.26 4.32 3.09
CA THR A 156 4.66 4.78 3.09
C THR A 156 5.18 4.89 4.51
N HIS A 157 6.50 4.77 4.69
CA HIS A 157 7.12 4.76 6.01
C HIS A 157 6.71 5.96 6.89
N GLU A 158 6.64 7.14 6.30
CA GLU A 158 6.31 8.39 7.01
C GLU A 158 4.85 8.44 7.47
N ASP A 159 3.94 7.78 6.76
CA ASP A 159 2.50 7.82 7.05
C ASP A 159 2.04 6.65 7.94
N ARG A 160 2.91 5.65 8.20
CA ARG A 160 2.56 4.45 8.97
C ARG A 160 2.11 4.76 10.40
N ALA A 161 2.88 5.57 11.12
CA ALA A 161 2.58 5.88 12.52
C ALA A 161 1.20 6.55 12.69
N PRO A 162 0.88 7.66 11.99
CA PRO A 162 -0.45 8.27 12.11
C PRO A 162 -1.56 7.36 11.58
N PHE A 163 -1.30 6.59 10.52
CA PHE A 163 -2.28 5.65 9.97
C PHE A 163 -2.66 4.55 10.96
N TYR A 164 -1.68 3.91 11.61
CA TYR A 164 -1.96 2.88 12.62
C TYR A 164 -2.58 3.45 13.88
N ALA A 165 -2.20 4.67 14.28
CA ALA A 165 -2.84 5.35 15.40
C ALA A 165 -4.34 5.60 15.13
N ALA A 166 -4.70 5.98 13.91
CA ALA A 166 -6.09 6.19 13.53
C ALA A 166 -6.91 4.89 13.41
N LEU A 167 -6.25 3.75 13.16
CA LEU A 167 -6.90 2.44 13.09
C LEU A 167 -7.08 1.77 14.45
N ALA A 168 -6.28 2.15 15.45
CA ALA A 168 -6.31 1.60 16.79
C ALA A 168 -7.62 1.98 17.51
N ARG A 169 -8.21 1.03 18.25
CA ARG A 169 -9.36 1.34 19.11
C ARG A 169 -8.90 1.99 20.41
N PRO A 170 -9.78 2.74 21.11
CA PRO A 170 -9.52 3.18 22.48
C PRO A 170 -9.23 1.95 23.37
N GLY A 171 -8.00 1.85 23.87
CA GLY A 171 -7.52 0.72 24.69
C GLY A 171 -6.63 -0.30 23.97
N ASP A 172 -6.47 -0.21 22.65
CA ASP A 172 -5.46 -1.01 21.93
C ASP A 172 -4.05 -0.53 22.30
N ALA A 173 -3.12 -1.47 22.52
CA ALA A 173 -1.72 -1.12 22.76
C ALA A 173 -1.14 -0.39 21.51
N PRO A 174 -0.36 0.69 21.69
CA PRO A 174 0.24 1.38 20.56
C PRO A 174 1.13 0.41 19.80
N ARG A 175 0.82 0.19 18.52
CA ARG A 175 1.63 -0.67 17.67
C ARG A 175 2.99 0.00 17.49
N ALA A 176 4.02 -0.55 18.13
CA ALA A 176 5.39 -0.12 17.90
C ALA A 176 5.64 -0.13 16.39
N ALA A 177 6.19 0.95 15.85
CA ALA A 177 6.56 1.05 14.45
C ALA A 177 7.40 -0.19 14.11
N VAL A 178 6.82 -1.13 13.36
CA VAL A 178 7.55 -2.33 12.94
C VAL A 178 8.69 -1.81 12.08
N ALA A 179 9.90 -1.91 12.62
CA ALA A 179 11.14 -1.63 11.90
C ALA A 179 11.07 -2.35 10.54
N PRO A 180 11.61 -1.75 9.46
CA PRO A 180 11.55 -2.37 8.15
C PRO A 180 12.14 -3.78 8.25
N SER A 181 11.30 -4.80 8.02
CA SER A 181 11.78 -6.17 7.84
C SER A 181 12.66 -6.15 6.61
N ALA A 182 13.98 -6.12 6.83
CA ALA A 182 14.98 -6.34 5.82
C ALA A 182 14.90 -7.82 5.42
N ALA A 183 14.27 -8.10 4.28
CA ALA A 183 14.45 -9.30 3.48
C ALA A 183 13.92 -9.00 2.06
#